data_AF-A0A7C6E1Q4-F1
#
_entry.id   AF-A0A7C6E1Q4-F1
#
_cell.length_a   1.000
_cell.length_b   1.000
_cell.length_c   1.000
_cell.angle_alpha   90.00
_cell.angle_beta   90.00
_cell.angle_gamma   90.00
#
_symmetry.space_group_name_H-M   'P 1'
#
loop_
_entity.id
_entity.type
_entity.pdbx_description
1 polymer ?
#
loop_
_entity_poly.entity_id
_entity_poly.type
_entity_poly.pdbx_seq_one_letter_code
_entity_poly.pdbx_strand_id
1 'polypeptide(L)'
;MRILKLAEVLIIPILGEGNQTINSDWFTKLLEGIVNSVEKTVAAFSQMVLQSSLRILSMIYAPMAVVGVILYVTKINKYLGRDLIYGALLIAFFAEFILPALF
;
A
#
# COMPACT_ATOMS: atom_id res chain seq x y z
N MET A 1 19.43 1.24 -38.32
CA MET A 1 18.61 2.36 -38.81
C MET A 1 17.10 2.05 -38.69
N ARG A 2 16.60 1.83 -37.46
CA ARG A 2 15.16 1.52 -37.18
C ARG A 2 14.51 2.49 -36.19
N ILE A 3 15.32 3.33 -35.54
CA ILE A 3 14.87 4.25 -34.49
C ILE A 3 14.28 5.53 -35.12
N LEU A 4 14.76 5.94 -36.30
CA LEU A 4 14.22 7.09 -37.04
C LEU A 4 12.79 6.86 -37.56
N LYS A 5 12.40 5.61 -37.87
CA LYS A 5 11.02 5.29 -38.30
C LYS A 5 9.99 5.30 -37.16
N LEU A 6 10.42 5.14 -35.91
CA LEU A 6 9.53 5.22 -34.73
C LEU A 6 9.25 6.68 -34.35
N ALA A 7 10.15 7.61 -34.65
CA ALA A 7 9.94 9.03 -34.41
C ALA A 7 8.96 9.66 -35.42
N GLU A 8 8.93 9.20 -36.67
CA GLU A 8 7.95 9.68 -37.67
C GLU A 8 6.51 9.22 -37.38
N VAL A 9 6.30 8.07 -36.71
CA VAL A 9 4.95 7.57 -36.36
C VAL A 9 4.36 8.30 -35.15
N LEU A 10 5.20 8.92 -34.32
CA LEU A 10 4.79 9.68 -33.14
C LEU A 10 4.44 11.14 -33.45
N ILE A 11 4.71 11.61 -34.67
CA ILE A 11 4.49 12.99 -35.07
C ILE A 11 3.47 12.98 -36.23
N ILE A 12 2.20 13.24 -35.90
CA ILE A 12 1.15 13.77 -36.80
C ILE A 12 0.38 12.69 -37.63
N PRO A 13 -0.93 12.57 -37.37
CA PRO A 13 -1.87 13.46 -38.06
C PRO A 13 -2.61 14.36 -37.06
N ILE A 14 -1.89 15.32 -36.50
CA ILE A 14 -2.46 16.63 -36.16
C ILE A 14 -2.50 17.39 -37.49
N LEU A 15 -3.49 17.15 -38.35
CA LEU A 15 -3.94 17.97 -39.49
C LEU A 15 -4.83 17.08 -40.38
N GLY A 16 -6.12 17.12 -40.11
CA GLY A 16 -7.14 16.35 -40.81
C GLY A 16 -8.50 16.67 -40.20
N GLU A 17 -9.02 17.84 -40.55
CA GLU A 17 -10.35 18.32 -40.18
C GLU A 17 -11.43 17.29 -40.51
N GLY A 18 -12.36 17.07 -39.57
CA GLY A 18 -13.65 16.45 -39.86
C GLY A 18 -13.95 15.10 -39.21
N ASN A 19 -13.80 14.92 -37.87
CA ASN A 19 -14.54 13.89 -37.13
C ASN A 19 -14.52 14.07 -35.59
N GLN A 20 -14.83 15.26 -35.08
CA GLN A 20 -14.64 15.58 -33.65
C GLN A 20 -15.61 14.90 -32.67
N THR A 21 -16.64 14.20 -33.13
CA THR A 21 -17.62 13.52 -32.26
C THR A 21 -17.35 12.03 -32.04
N ILE A 22 -16.67 11.33 -32.96
CA ILE A 22 -16.42 9.89 -32.82
C ILE A 22 -15.14 9.61 -32.01
N ASN A 23 -14.17 10.54 -32.05
CA ASN A 23 -12.87 10.35 -31.42
C ASN A 23 -12.90 10.64 -29.90
N SER A 24 -13.66 11.65 -29.46
CA SER A 24 -13.74 12.03 -28.04
C SER A 24 -14.36 10.93 -27.16
N ASP A 25 -15.39 10.23 -27.64
CA ASP A 25 -16.06 9.18 -26.87
C ASP A 25 -15.17 7.95 -26.67
N TRP A 26 -14.40 7.58 -27.69
CA TRP A 26 -13.44 6.47 -27.59
C TRP A 26 -12.24 6.82 -26.70
N PHE A 27 -11.71 8.05 -26.81
CA PHE A 27 -10.65 8.53 -25.92
C PHE A 27 -11.11 8.63 -24.46
N THR A 28 -12.33 9.10 -24.21
CA THR A 28 -12.90 9.20 -22.85
C THR A 28 -13.08 7.81 -22.22
N LYS A 29 -13.61 6.84 -22.98
CA LYS A 29 -13.74 5.46 -22.51
C LYS A 29 -12.40 4.78 -22.21
N LEU A 30 -11.36 5.08 -23.00
CA LEU A 30 -10.00 4.61 -22.70
C LEU A 30 -9.45 5.23 -21.42
N LEU A 31 -9.63 6.53 -21.21
CA LEU A 31 -9.22 7.20 -19.98
C LEU A 31 -9.96 6.66 -18.76
N GLU A 32 -11.27 6.47 -18.85
CA GLU A 32 -12.06 5.83 -17.78
C GLU A 32 -11.60 4.40 -17.50
N GLY A 33 -11.26 3.63 -18.53
CA GLY A 33 -10.72 2.28 -18.38
C GLY A 33 -9.37 2.25 -17.65
N ILE A 34 -8.49 3.20 -17.97
CA ILE A 34 -7.18 3.35 -17.31
C ILE A 34 -7.35 3.82 -15.88
N VAL A 35 -8.16 4.86 -15.64
CA VAL A 35 -8.42 5.41 -14.29
C VAL A 35 -9.04 4.33 -13.39
N ASN A 36 -10.06 3.61 -13.87
CA ASN A 36 -10.67 2.51 -13.12
C ASN A 36 -9.68 1.38 -12.82
N SER A 37 -8.77 1.09 -13.75
CA SER A 37 -7.72 0.07 -13.54
C SER A 37 -6.69 0.52 -12.50
N VAL A 38 -6.30 1.79 -12.53
CA VAL A 38 -5.40 2.40 -11.54
C VAL A 38 -6.08 2.40 -10.17
N GLU A 39 -7.33 2.84 -10.08
CA GLU A 39 -8.08 2.89 -8.83
C GLU A 39 -8.23 1.49 -8.19
N LYS A 40 -8.58 0.48 -9.00
CA LYS A 40 -8.64 -0.92 -8.54
C LYS A 40 -7.28 -1.44 -8.08
N THR A 41 -6.21 -1.10 -8.80
CA THR A 41 -4.85 -1.53 -8.44
C THR A 41 -4.40 -0.87 -7.15
N VAL A 42 -4.67 0.43 -6.98
CA VAL A 42 -4.35 1.19 -5.77
C VAL A 42 -5.13 0.66 -4.58
N ALA A 43 -6.43 0.37 -4.74
CA ALA A 43 -7.25 -0.21 -3.69
C ALA A 43 -6.74 -1.61 -3.28
N ALA A 44 -6.44 -2.48 -4.25
CA ALA A 44 -5.88 -3.80 -3.97
C ALA A 44 -4.50 -3.73 -3.29
N PHE A 45 -3.63 -2.81 -3.75
CA PHE A 45 -2.33 -2.60 -3.15
C PHE A 45 -2.43 -2.06 -1.73
N SER A 46 -3.33 -1.10 -1.49
CA SER A 46 -3.60 -0.55 -0.15
C SER A 46 -4.04 -1.65 0.81
N GLN A 47 -4.98 -2.51 0.40
CA GLN A 47 -5.43 -3.65 1.20
C GLN A 47 -4.30 -4.65 1.47
N MET A 48 -3.45 -4.93 0.46
CA MET A 48 -2.33 -5.86 0.61
C MET A 48 -1.26 -5.32 1.56
N VAL A 49 -0.93 -4.04 1.48
CA VAL A 49 0.02 -3.37 2.39
C VAL A 49 -0.52 -3.39 3.82
N LEU A 50 -1.82 -3.12 3.99
CA LEU A 50 -2.46 -3.14 5.30
C LEU A 50 -2.44 -4.53 5.94
N GLN A 51 -2.79 -5.57 5.18
CA GLN A 51 -2.71 -6.95 5.69
C GLN A 51 -1.27 -7.35 6.02
N SER A 52 -0.32 -6.95 5.18
CA SER A 52 1.10 -7.24 5.40
C SER A 52 1.63 -6.54 6.64
N SER A 53 1.27 -5.27 6.86
CA SER A 53 1.71 -4.51 8.03
C SER A 53 1.13 -5.09 9.33
N LEU A 54 -0.16 -5.45 9.34
CA LEU A 54 -0.80 -6.14 10.46
C LEU A 54 -0.12 -7.47 10.78
N ARG A 55 0.19 -8.26 9.75
CA ARG A 55 0.87 -9.55 9.92
C ARG A 55 2.27 -9.37 10.51
N ILE A 56 3.04 -8.40 10.03
CA ILE A 56 4.37 -8.08 10.56
C ILE A 56 4.28 -7.59 12.01
N LEU A 57 3.35 -6.67 12.30
CA LEU A 57 3.11 -6.22 13.68
C LEU A 57 2.81 -7.40 14.60
N SER A 58 1.90 -8.29 14.18
CA SER A 58 1.52 -9.48 14.96
C SER A 58 2.68 -10.42 15.26
N MET A 59 3.60 -10.52 14.30
CA MET A 59 4.78 -11.36 14.44
C MET A 59 5.84 -10.76 15.36
N ILE A 60 5.84 -9.44 15.58
CA ILE A 60 6.84 -8.73 16.38
C ILE A 60 6.34 -8.50 17.82
N TYR A 61 5.09 -8.05 18.02
CA TYR A 61 4.64 -7.69 19.36
C TYR A 61 4.54 -8.91 20.29
N ALA A 62 4.17 -10.08 19.77
CA ALA A 62 4.05 -11.31 20.56
C ALA A 62 5.40 -11.76 21.16
N PRO A 63 6.49 -11.96 20.38
CA PRO A 63 7.79 -12.28 20.95
C PRO A 63 8.35 -11.12 21.80
N MET A 64 8.07 -9.86 21.46
CA MET A 64 8.47 -8.72 22.29
C MET A 64 7.83 -8.77 23.68
N ALA A 65 6.54 -9.11 23.78
CA ALA A 65 5.86 -9.32 25.05
C ALA A 65 6.47 -10.48 25.83
N VAL A 66 6.72 -11.62 25.18
CA VAL A 66 7.33 -12.80 25.81
C VAL A 66 8.71 -12.49 26.37
N VAL A 67 9.58 -11.86 25.57
CA VAL A 67 10.93 -11.45 26.02
C VAL A 67 10.84 -10.44 27.16
N GLY A 68 9.91 -9.48 27.08
CA GLY A 68 9.66 -8.51 28.14
C GLY A 68 9.27 -9.17 29.47
N VAL A 69 8.33 -10.13 29.42
CA VAL A 69 7.89 -10.90 30.60
C VAL A 69 9.04 -11.70 31.20
N ILE A 70 9.84 -12.40 30.36
CA ILE A 70 11.00 -13.16 30.83
C ILE A 70 12.00 -12.24 31.55
N LEU A 71 12.35 -11.10 30.95
CA LEU A 71 13.30 -10.14 31.55
C LEU A 71 12.76 -9.52 32.85
N TYR A 72 11.45 -9.30 32.93
CA TYR A 72 10.81 -8.77 34.13
C TYR A 72 10.81 -9.80 35.28
N VAL A 73 10.43 -11.06 34.98
CA VAL A 73 10.35 -12.15 35.97
C VAL A 73 11.72 -12.57 36.47
N THR A 74 12.70 -12.73 35.56
CA THR A 74 14.08 -13.10 35.91
C THR A 74 14.84 -12.00 36.65
N LYS A 75 14.29 -10.78 36.71
CA LYS A 75 14.87 -9.59 37.34
C LYS A 75 16.26 -9.19 36.78
N ILE A 76 16.68 -9.75 35.64
CA ILE A 76 17.96 -9.42 35.00
C ILE A 76 17.99 -7.93 34.63
N ASN A 77 16.91 -7.44 34.00
CA ASN A 77 16.72 -6.03 33.73
C ASN A 77 15.23 -5.66 33.70
N LYS A 78 14.71 -5.33 34.89
CA LYS A 78 13.29 -5.02 35.07
C LYS A 78 12.83 -3.78 34.30
N TYR A 79 13.70 -2.79 34.12
CA TYR A 79 13.37 -1.56 33.40
C TYR A 79 13.15 -1.87 31.93
N LEU A 80 14.10 -2.57 31.30
CA LEU A 80 14.00 -2.97 29.89
C LEU A 80 12.86 -3.98 29.66
N GLY A 81 12.65 -4.93 30.57
CA GLY A 81 11.51 -5.85 30.49
C GLY A 81 10.16 -5.13 30.54
N ARG A 82 10.03 -4.15 31.45
CA ARG A 82 8.82 -3.33 31.57
C ARG A 82 8.58 -2.46 30.33
N ASP A 83 9.62 -1.86 29.77
CA ASP A 83 9.51 -1.05 28.55
C ASP A 83 9.13 -1.91 27.35
N LEU A 84 9.65 -3.15 27.26
CA LEU A 84 9.23 -4.12 26.24
C LEU A 84 7.76 -4.52 26.39
N ILE A 85 7.31 -4.78 27.62
CA ILE A 85 5.91 -5.13 27.89
C ILE A 85 4.99 -3.98 27.48
N TYR A 86 5.29 -2.75 27.93
CA TYR A 86 4.48 -1.58 27.56
C TYR A 86 4.49 -1.32 26.05
N GLY A 87 5.65 -1.44 25.40
CA GLY A 87 5.76 -1.31 23.95
C GLY A 87 4.91 -2.35 23.22
N ALA A 88 4.98 -3.61 23.63
CA ALA A 88 4.18 -4.68 23.04
C ALA A 88 2.67 -4.49 23.27
N LEU A 89 2.27 -4.02 24.46
CA LEU A 89 0.88 -3.73 24.81
C LEU A 89 0.32 -2.57 23.97
N LEU A 90 1.12 -1.51 23.77
CA LEU A 90 0.76 -0.38 22.94
C LEU A 90 0.61 -0.83 21.48
N ILE A 91 1.57 -1.58 20.94
CA ILE A 91 1.49 -2.10 19.56
C ILE A 91 0.28 -3.02 19.39
N ALA A 92 0.03 -3.92 20.34
CA ALA A 92 -1.14 -4.80 20.31
C ALA A 92 -2.45 -4.00 20.33
N PHE A 93 -2.54 -2.97 21.16
CA PHE A 93 -3.70 -2.09 21.21
C PHE A 93 -3.96 -1.38 19.88
N PHE A 94 -2.92 -0.83 19.24
CA PHE A 94 -3.07 -0.21 17.92
C PHE A 94 -3.44 -1.22 16.83
N ALA A 95 -2.88 -2.43 16.88
CA ALA A 95 -3.15 -3.49 15.91
C ALA A 95 -4.57 -4.06 16.03
N GLU A 96 -5.09 -4.27 17.24
CA GLU A 96 -6.40 -4.86 17.48
C GLU A 96 -7.56 -3.85 17.51
N PHE A 97 -7.33 -2.61 17.97
CA PHE A 97 -8.41 -1.64 18.16
C PHE A 97 -8.46 -0.56 17.09
N ILE A 98 -7.32 -0.05 16.62
CA ILE A 98 -7.30 1.12 15.73
C ILE A 98 -7.37 0.70 14.27
N LEU A 99 -6.63 -0.34 13.87
CA LEU A 99 -6.63 -0.82 12.49
C LEU A 99 -7.97 -1.44 12.05
N PRO A 100 -8.65 -2.29 12.85
CA PRO A 100 -9.97 -2.83 12.50
C PRO A 100 -11.12 -1.83 12.68
N ALA A 101 -10.90 -0.70 13.36
CA ALA A 101 -11.92 0.34 13.50
C ALA A 101 -11.89 1.37 12.36
N LEU A 102 -10.79 1.42 11.61
CA LEU A 102 -10.60 2.33 10.46
C LEU A 102 -10.95 1.67 9.11
N PHE A 103 -11.19 0.35 9.08
CA PHE A 103 -11.46 -0.46 7.89
C PHE A 103 -12.51 -1.53 8.18
#